data_AF-A0A1J9RAW7-F1
#
_entry.id   AF-A0A1J9RAW7-F1
#
_cell.length_a   1.000
_cell.length_b   1.000
_cell.length_c   1.000
_cell.angle_alpha   90.00
_cell.angle_beta   90.00
_cell.angle_gamma   90.00
#
_symmetry.space_group_name_H-M   'P 1'
#
loop_
_entity.id
_entity.type
_entity.pdbx_description
1 polymer ?
#
loop_
_entity_poly.entity_id
_entity_poly.type
_entity_poly.pdbx_seq_one_letter_code
_entity_poly.pdbx_strand_id
1 'polypeptide(L)'
;MAAPKLGLYFRPHFRVGQKAVYLYAALPRASNPRTHVSPAPHTPPPHTSANPPPSNLTRTTTTPHIPAAANAPSLPRTRRPDFTITLLRSSFLPPTFAKFIVPLKLNKLDMRDYLWHAYGVKVTNVRSFVQQAKIRQDDPARKRAMPRRWYRGPSIKKMTVEMDKPFVWPDEPEDWAPYGRDLYRAAEEFSEKEQAKMMPEAAYDGPRDAPTLREQAERLRSGAEEWVPGRI
;
A
#
# COMPACT_ATOMS: atom_id res chain seq x y z
N MET A 1 2.65 49.14 12.25
CA MET A 1 2.03 47.99 11.56
C MET A 1 3.09 46.93 11.30
N ALA A 2 3.05 45.81 12.02
CA ALA A 2 3.80 44.58 11.70
C ALA A 2 3.14 43.42 12.47
N ALA A 3 2.77 42.34 11.80
CA ALA A 3 2.17 41.17 12.43
C ALA A 3 3.22 40.05 12.59
N PRO A 4 3.30 39.36 13.73
CA PRO A 4 4.25 38.28 13.93
C PRO A 4 3.80 37.00 13.20
N LYS A 5 4.70 36.37 12.44
CA LYS A 5 4.50 35.04 11.87
C LYS A 5 4.71 33.97 12.96
N LEU A 6 3.65 33.30 13.40
CA LEU A 6 3.80 32.08 14.21
C LEU A 6 4.34 30.94 13.34
N GLY A 7 5.56 30.47 13.64
CA GLY A 7 6.07 29.21 13.13
C GLY A 7 5.61 28.05 14.00
N LEU A 8 4.82 27.12 13.46
CA LEU A 8 4.54 25.85 14.12
C LEU A 8 5.76 24.92 14.00
N TYR A 9 6.51 24.75 15.08
CA TYR A 9 7.48 23.65 15.20
C TYR A 9 6.75 22.35 15.54
N PHE A 10 6.84 21.35 14.66
CA PHE A 10 6.33 20.00 14.91
C PHE A 10 7.47 19.08 15.37
N ARG A 11 7.31 18.44 16.53
CA ARG A 11 8.35 17.59 17.16
C ARG A 11 7.99 16.11 16.93
N PRO A 12 8.76 15.33 16.14
CA PRO A 12 8.43 13.93 15.89
C PRO A 12 8.85 13.05 17.09
N HIS A 13 7.88 12.37 17.71
CA HIS A 13 8.17 11.26 18.62
C HIS A 13 8.46 10.00 17.81
N PHE A 14 9.74 9.61 17.74
CA PHE A 14 10.16 8.36 17.12
C PHE A 14 9.83 7.15 18.00
N ARG A 15 9.20 6.13 17.40
CA ARG A 15 9.17 4.76 17.91
C ARG A 15 9.58 3.82 16.77
N VAL A 16 10.66 3.07 16.97
CA VAL A 16 11.29 2.24 15.94
C VAL A 16 10.33 1.12 15.49
N GLY A 17 10.20 0.90 14.17
CA GLY A 17 9.64 -0.34 13.63
C GLY A 17 8.43 -0.27 12.68
N GLN A 18 8.01 0.89 12.17
CA GLN A 18 6.98 0.96 11.11
C GLN A 18 7.42 1.77 9.89
N LYS A 19 7.00 1.30 8.71
CA LYS A 19 7.21 1.98 7.42
C LYS A 19 6.36 3.25 7.38
N ALA A 20 6.92 4.35 6.85
CA ALA A 20 6.23 5.63 6.77
C ALA A 20 4.94 5.51 5.94
N VAL A 21 3.81 5.85 6.57
CA VAL A 21 2.51 6.04 5.91
C VAL A 21 2.24 7.54 5.90
N TYR A 22 2.18 8.15 4.71
CA TYR A 22 1.81 9.55 4.57
C TYR A 22 0.30 9.73 4.84
N LEU A 23 -0.01 10.37 5.97
CA LEU A 23 -1.36 10.76 6.38
C LEU A 23 -1.62 12.21 5.97
N TYR A 24 -2.60 12.43 5.10
CA TYR A 24 -3.13 13.78 4.85
C TYR A 24 -4.12 14.15 5.95
N ALA A 25 -3.95 15.34 6.55
CA ALA A 25 -4.79 15.84 7.62
C ALA A 25 -6.18 16.25 7.12
N ALA A 26 -7.22 15.87 7.86
CA ALA A 26 -8.60 16.33 7.61
C ALA A 26 -8.87 17.64 8.35
N LEU A 27 -9.55 18.59 7.69
CA LEU A 27 -10.00 19.83 8.30
C LEU A 27 -11.07 19.58 9.38
N PRO A 28 -11.10 20.37 10.48
CA PRO A 28 -12.10 20.22 11.53
C PRO A 28 -13.49 20.66 11.01
N ARG A 29 -14.49 19.78 11.14
CA ARG A 29 -15.88 20.10 10.80
C ARG A 29 -16.66 20.46 12.06
N ALA A 30 -17.37 21.58 12.02
CA ALA A 30 -18.07 22.17 13.16
C ALA A 30 -19.04 21.21 13.86
N SER A 31 -19.10 21.34 15.18
CA SER A 31 -20.11 20.74 16.05
C SER A 31 -21.49 21.34 15.78
N ASN A 32 -22.54 20.53 15.92
CA ASN A 32 -23.88 21.02 16.25
C ASN A 32 -24.64 19.96 17.06
N PRO A 33 -25.43 20.36 18.08
CA PRO A 33 -26.00 19.44 19.05
C PRO A 33 -27.20 18.68 18.50
N ARG A 34 -27.38 17.41 18.92
CA ARG A 34 -28.61 16.65 18.70
C ARG A 34 -29.45 16.62 19.97
N THR A 35 -30.64 17.20 19.88
CA THR A 35 -31.68 17.17 20.90
C THR A 35 -32.17 15.73 21.14
N HIS A 36 -32.35 15.37 22.41
CA HIS A 36 -32.97 14.10 22.81
C HIS A 36 -34.49 14.18 22.65
N VAL A 37 -35.12 13.19 22.02
CA VAL A 37 -36.58 13.00 22.06
C VAL A 37 -36.87 11.53 22.31
N SER A 38 -37.65 11.26 23.36
CA SER A 38 -38.06 9.92 23.79
C SER A 38 -39.46 9.59 23.26
N PRO A 39 -39.75 8.36 22.81
CA PRO A 39 -41.11 7.95 22.47
C PRO A 39 -41.82 7.29 23.67
N ALA A 40 -43.06 7.69 23.94
CA ALA A 40 -43.99 6.99 24.82
C ALA A 40 -45.09 6.28 23.98
N PRO A 41 -45.73 5.20 24.48
CA PRO A 41 -46.51 4.28 23.65
C PRO A 41 -48.02 4.61 23.61
N HIS A 42 -48.71 4.14 22.57
CA HIS A 42 -50.18 4.08 22.54
C HIS A 42 -50.73 2.84 21.83
N THR A 43 -51.65 2.17 22.52
CA THR A 43 -52.62 1.14 22.10
C THR A 43 -53.94 1.43 22.86
N PRO A 44 -55.08 0.75 22.60
CA PRO A 44 -55.48 -0.05 21.45
C PRO A 44 -56.51 0.75 20.59
N PRO A 45 -57.87 0.57 20.55
CA PRO A 45 -58.79 -0.47 21.03
C PRO A 45 -59.33 -1.37 19.86
N PRO A 46 -60.64 -1.68 19.59
CA PRO A 46 -61.00 -3.11 19.57
C PRO A 46 -62.06 -3.62 18.54
N HIS A 47 -62.32 -4.94 18.62
CA HIS A 47 -63.45 -5.78 18.14
C HIS A 47 -64.61 -5.19 17.29
N THR A 48 -65.05 -5.94 16.24
CA THR A 48 -66.41 -6.58 16.18
C THR A 48 -66.65 -7.40 14.89
N SER A 49 -67.32 -8.56 15.08
CA SER A 49 -68.07 -9.44 14.17
C SER A 49 -68.45 -8.99 12.74
N ALA A 50 -68.29 -9.88 11.74
CA ALA A 50 -69.41 -10.56 11.02
C ALA A 50 -68.98 -11.31 9.74
N ASN A 51 -69.41 -12.56 9.58
CA ASN A 51 -69.62 -13.26 8.28
C ASN A 51 -71.12 -13.07 7.89
N PRO A 52 -71.59 -13.22 6.62
CA PRO A 52 -71.26 -14.26 5.63
C PRO A 52 -71.31 -13.71 4.15
N PRO A 53 -71.69 -14.45 3.07
CA PRO A 53 -71.65 -15.88 2.72
C PRO A 53 -70.78 -16.17 1.45
N PRO A 54 -70.59 -17.44 1.02
CA PRO A 54 -69.84 -17.76 -0.21
C PRO A 54 -70.71 -17.83 -1.47
N SER A 55 -70.27 -17.22 -2.58
CA SER A 55 -70.87 -17.42 -3.91
C SER A 55 -69.91 -17.26 -5.09
N ASN A 56 -69.58 -18.41 -5.69
CA ASN A 56 -69.49 -18.68 -7.13
C ASN A 56 -68.65 -17.78 -8.07
N LEU A 57 -67.54 -18.38 -8.53
CA LEU A 57 -67.17 -18.51 -9.95
C LEU A 57 -67.44 -17.31 -10.88
N THR A 58 -66.42 -16.47 -11.10
CA THR A 58 -66.21 -15.85 -12.41
C THR A 58 -64.74 -15.89 -12.85
N ARG A 59 -64.57 -16.11 -14.15
CA ARG A 59 -63.34 -16.45 -14.87
C ARG A 59 -62.54 -15.18 -15.19
N THR A 60 -61.30 -15.05 -14.72
CA THR A 60 -60.40 -13.95 -15.12
C THR A 60 -59.10 -14.46 -15.72
N THR A 61 -58.99 -14.24 -17.03
CA THR A 61 -57.81 -14.08 -17.89
C THR A 61 -56.44 -14.27 -17.24
N THR A 62 -55.73 -15.33 -17.63
CA THR A 62 -54.29 -15.52 -17.36
C THR A 62 -53.46 -14.45 -18.07
N THR A 63 -53.12 -13.38 -17.36
CA THR A 63 -52.04 -12.47 -17.76
C THR A 63 -50.70 -13.17 -17.50
N PRO A 64 -49.77 -13.24 -18.46
CA PRO A 64 -48.44 -13.76 -18.20
C PRO A 64 -47.72 -12.80 -17.24
N HIS A 65 -47.62 -13.19 -15.98
CA HIS A 65 -46.90 -12.44 -14.96
C HIS A 65 -45.40 -12.49 -15.27
N ILE A 66 -44.91 -11.52 -16.04
CA ILE A 66 -43.47 -11.22 -16.10
C ILE A 66 -43.01 -11.02 -14.66
N PRO A 67 -42.11 -11.85 -14.11
CA PRO A 67 -41.66 -11.66 -12.74
C PRO A 67 -40.88 -10.33 -12.69
N ALA A 68 -41.44 -9.35 -11.98
CA ALA A 68 -40.76 -8.09 -11.71
C ALA A 68 -39.38 -8.37 -11.13
N ALA A 69 -38.39 -7.54 -11.47
CA ALA A 69 -36.97 -7.72 -11.12
C ALA A 69 -36.68 -7.48 -9.61
N ALA A 70 -37.42 -8.15 -8.73
CA ALA A 70 -37.34 -8.04 -7.27
C ALA A 70 -36.03 -8.60 -6.68
N ASN A 71 -35.29 -9.41 -7.46
CA ASN A 71 -34.01 -9.99 -7.08
C ASN A 71 -32.82 -9.25 -7.70
N ALA A 72 -32.87 -7.91 -7.80
CA ALA A 72 -31.66 -7.12 -7.94
C ALA A 72 -30.84 -7.29 -6.64
N PRO A 73 -29.62 -7.89 -6.67
CA PRO A 73 -28.83 -8.08 -5.46
C PRO A 73 -28.52 -6.71 -4.85
N SER A 74 -29.00 -6.48 -3.64
CA SER A 74 -28.78 -5.23 -2.93
C SER A 74 -27.28 -5.05 -2.69
N LEU A 75 -26.68 -4.09 -3.41
CA LEU A 75 -25.25 -3.82 -3.31
C LEU A 75 -24.89 -3.58 -1.84
N PRO A 76 -23.89 -4.29 -1.28
CA PRO A 76 -23.59 -4.23 0.14
C PRO A 76 -23.26 -2.78 0.54
N ARG A 77 -23.99 -2.25 1.52
CA ARG A 77 -23.95 -0.83 1.95
C ARG A 77 -22.68 -0.44 2.71
N THR A 78 -21.52 -0.99 2.36
CA THR A 78 -20.21 -0.50 2.83
C THR A 78 -19.85 0.79 2.09
N ARG A 79 -20.47 1.91 2.49
CA ARG A 79 -20.35 3.24 1.83
C ARG A 79 -18.92 3.80 1.80
N ARG A 80 -17.99 3.28 2.60
CA ARG A 80 -16.60 3.71 2.65
C ARG A 80 -15.69 2.61 2.11
N PRO A 81 -14.93 2.84 1.03
CA PRO A 81 -13.91 1.90 0.59
C PRO A 81 -12.79 1.81 1.63
N ASP A 82 -12.42 0.58 2.00
CA ASP A 82 -11.26 0.28 2.84
C ASP A 82 -10.16 -0.36 1.99
N PHE A 83 -9.38 0.48 1.32
CA PHE A 83 -8.16 0.08 0.63
C PHE A 83 -7.21 1.25 0.40
N THR A 84 -5.96 0.92 0.09
CA THR A 84 -4.95 1.86 -0.39
C THR A 84 -4.54 1.46 -1.81
N ILE A 85 -4.45 2.43 -2.71
CA ILE A 85 -3.74 2.31 -3.99
C ILE A 85 -2.46 3.11 -3.93
N THR A 86 -1.41 2.66 -4.64
CA THR A 86 -0.12 3.37 -4.68
C THR A 86 0.22 3.68 -6.12
N LEU A 87 0.21 4.96 -6.48
CA LEU A 87 0.66 5.45 -7.78
C LEU A 87 2.19 5.28 -7.89
N LEU A 88 2.66 4.63 -8.96
CA LEU A 88 4.07 4.30 -9.21
C LEU A 88 4.70 5.25 -10.24
N ARG A 89 5.94 5.68 -9.98
CA ARG A 89 6.74 6.41 -10.98
C ARG A 89 7.00 5.51 -12.20
N SER A 90 6.67 6.00 -13.39
CA SER A 90 6.75 5.21 -14.63
C SER A 90 7.14 6.07 -15.83
N SER A 91 8.37 6.58 -15.82
CA SER A 91 8.96 7.41 -16.89
C SER A 91 9.02 6.74 -18.27
N PHE A 92 9.04 5.40 -18.31
CA PHE A 92 9.06 4.62 -19.55
C PHE A 92 7.68 4.40 -20.20
N LEU A 93 6.59 4.82 -19.54
CA LEU A 93 5.25 4.77 -20.12
C LEU A 93 4.91 6.12 -20.77
N PRO A 94 4.11 6.15 -21.86
CA PRO A 94 3.60 7.41 -22.39
C PRO A 94 2.82 8.18 -21.32
N PRO A 95 2.80 9.53 -21.34
CA PRO A 95 2.14 10.35 -20.31
C PRO A 95 0.64 10.07 -20.11
N THR A 96 -0.03 9.46 -21.08
CA THR A 96 -1.44 9.01 -20.96
C THR A 96 -1.62 7.78 -20.07
N PHE A 97 -0.54 7.10 -19.66
CA PHE A 97 -0.60 5.89 -18.85
C PHE A 97 -0.02 6.09 -17.44
N ALA A 98 -0.86 5.84 -16.42
CA ALA A 98 -0.44 5.75 -15.02
C ALA A 98 -0.39 4.29 -14.56
N LYS A 99 0.53 3.95 -13.64
CA LYS A 99 0.62 2.60 -13.05
C LYS A 99 0.39 2.63 -11.56
N PHE A 100 -0.39 1.71 -11.05
CA PHE A 100 -0.75 1.59 -9.64
C PHE A 100 -0.42 0.20 -9.09
N ILE A 101 0.03 0.12 -7.84
CA ILE A 101 -0.15 -1.08 -7.01
C ILE A 101 -1.54 -0.99 -6.39
N VAL A 102 -2.29 -2.09 -6.43
CA VAL A 102 -3.67 -2.17 -5.96
C VAL A 102 -3.87 -3.43 -5.10
N PRO A 103 -4.91 -3.48 -4.25
CA PRO A 103 -5.28 -4.69 -3.54
C PRO A 103 -5.60 -5.83 -4.51
N LEU A 104 -5.25 -7.07 -4.14
CA LEU A 104 -5.45 -8.24 -5.00
C LEU A 104 -6.93 -8.42 -5.43
N LYS A 105 -7.86 -8.06 -4.53
CA LYS A 105 -9.32 -8.14 -4.73
C LYS A 105 -9.91 -7.04 -5.62
N LEU A 106 -9.26 -5.89 -5.79
CA LEU A 106 -9.81 -4.73 -6.52
C LEU A 106 -10.01 -5.07 -8.02
N ASN A 107 -11.20 -4.84 -8.56
CA ASN A 107 -11.49 -5.10 -9.97
C ASN A 107 -11.12 -3.90 -10.88
N LYS A 108 -11.07 -4.13 -12.20
CA LYS A 108 -10.84 -3.09 -13.21
C LYS A 108 -11.96 -2.04 -13.23
N LEU A 109 -13.21 -2.48 -13.02
CA LEU A 109 -14.37 -1.61 -12.96
C LEU A 109 -14.30 -0.70 -11.73
N ASP A 110 -14.05 -1.28 -10.56
CA ASP A 110 -13.82 -0.55 -9.30
C ASP A 110 -12.68 0.47 -9.43
N MET A 111 -11.60 0.13 -10.13
CA MET A 111 -10.48 1.06 -10.37
C MET A 111 -10.88 2.27 -11.23
N ARG A 112 -11.65 2.04 -12.30
CA ARG A 112 -12.20 3.14 -13.13
C ARG A 112 -13.14 4.02 -12.32
N ASP A 113 -14.08 3.40 -11.61
CA ASP A 113 -15.09 4.07 -10.80
C ASP A 113 -14.45 4.90 -9.67
N TYR A 114 -13.48 4.32 -8.96
CA TYR A 114 -12.77 4.98 -7.88
C TYR A 114 -11.94 6.19 -8.35
N LEU A 115 -11.23 6.08 -9.47
CA LEU A 115 -10.46 7.22 -10.02
C LEU A 115 -11.37 8.36 -10.50
N TRP A 116 -12.56 8.02 -11.02
CA TRP A 116 -13.57 9.01 -11.38
C TRP A 116 -14.18 9.68 -10.14
N HIS A 117 -14.72 8.90 -9.19
CA HIS A 117 -15.46 9.43 -8.04
C HIS A 117 -14.59 10.03 -6.94
N ALA A 118 -13.36 9.54 -6.72
CA ALA A 118 -12.47 10.06 -5.68
C ALA A 118 -11.47 11.11 -6.17
N TYR A 119 -11.07 11.08 -7.46
CA TYR A 119 -10.04 11.95 -8.02
C TYR A 119 -10.45 12.75 -9.27
N GLY A 120 -11.66 12.53 -9.81
CA GLY A 120 -12.14 13.23 -11.02
C GLY A 120 -11.41 12.83 -12.32
N VAL A 121 -10.68 11.71 -12.31
CA VAL A 121 -9.86 11.28 -13.45
C VAL A 121 -10.69 10.43 -14.42
N LYS A 122 -10.77 10.86 -15.68
CA LYS A 122 -11.39 10.09 -16.77
C LYS A 122 -10.44 8.99 -17.25
N VAL A 123 -10.93 7.75 -17.20
CA VAL A 123 -10.17 6.55 -17.52
C VAL A 123 -10.82 5.78 -18.68
N THR A 124 -10.12 5.77 -19.81
CA THR A 124 -10.53 5.04 -21.02
C THR A 124 -10.41 3.54 -20.80
N ASN A 125 -9.24 3.05 -20.39
CA ASN A 125 -8.92 1.63 -20.30
C ASN A 125 -8.15 1.27 -19.02
N VAL A 126 -8.30 0.04 -18.54
CA VAL A 126 -7.59 -0.49 -17.36
C VAL A 126 -7.03 -1.88 -17.67
N ARG A 127 -5.70 -1.96 -17.76
CA ARG A 127 -4.96 -3.22 -17.89
C ARG A 127 -4.51 -3.68 -16.50
N SER A 128 -4.69 -4.95 -16.16
CA SER A 128 -4.37 -5.48 -14.83
C SER A 128 -3.52 -6.74 -14.94
N PHE A 129 -2.45 -6.84 -14.16
CA PHE A 129 -1.65 -8.06 -14.04
C PHE A 129 -1.34 -8.37 -12.58
N VAL A 130 -1.18 -9.66 -12.27
CA VAL A 130 -0.84 -10.15 -10.93
C VAL A 130 0.58 -10.72 -10.98
N GLN A 131 1.51 -10.06 -10.32
CA GLN A 131 2.89 -10.52 -10.19
C GLN A 131 2.98 -11.49 -9.00
N GLN A 132 3.26 -12.75 -9.27
CA GLN A 132 3.50 -13.74 -8.22
C GLN A 132 4.78 -13.38 -7.43
N ALA A 133 4.73 -13.51 -6.10
CA ALA A 133 5.92 -13.36 -5.28
C ALA A 133 6.87 -14.55 -5.47
N LYS A 134 8.18 -14.31 -5.35
CA LYS A 134 9.21 -15.36 -5.30
C LYS A 134 8.96 -16.28 -4.09
N ILE A 135 9.26 -17.57 -4.25
CA ILE A 135 9.35 -18.49 -3.11
C ILE A 135 10.60 -18.10 -2.31
N ARG A 136 10.51 -18.17 -0.98
CA ARG A 136 11.64 -18.00 -0.08
C ARG A 136 11.52 -18.96 1.10
N GLN A 137 12.64 -19.22 1.75
CA GLN A 137 12.66 -19.95 3.01
C GLN A 137 12.20 -18.97 4.11
N ASP A 138 11.24 -19.39 4.92
CA ASP A 138 10.61 -18.63 6.02
C ASP A 138 9.67 -17.46 5.62
N ASP A 139 8.84 -17.01 6.57
CA ASP A 139 7.79 -16.00 6.45
C ASP A 139 8.07 -14.80 7.38
N PRO A 140 8.26 -13.54 6.88
CA PRO A 140 8.84 -12.46 7.65
C PRO A 140 7.79 -11.80 8.57
N ALA A 141 6.53 -12.21 8.45
CA ALA A 141 5.45 -11.83 9.37
C ALA A 141 5.45 -12.70 10.64
N ARG A 142 6.24 -13.79 10.68
CA ARG A 142 6.38 -14.63 11.86
C ARG A 142 7.39 -14.03 12.83
N LYS A 143 7.05 -14.05 14.11
CA LYS A 143 7.94 -13.60 15.21
C LYS A 143 9.17 -14.50 15.41
N ARG A 144 9.13 -15.74 14.95
CA ARG A 144 10.21 -16.73 15.08
C ARG A 144 10.46 -17.36 13.72
N ALA A 145 11.71 -17.32 13.29
CA ALA A 145 12.11 -17.90 12.03
C ALA A 145 11.94 -19.44 12.05
N MET A 146 11.34 -19.98 11.00
CA MET A 146 11.19 -21.42 10.79
C MET A 146 12.06 -21.87 9.60
N PRO A 147 13.34 -22.23 9.83
CA PRO A 147 14.20 -22.72 8.77
C PRO A 147 13.59 -23.97 8.10
N ARG A 148 13.92 -24.19 6.83
CA ARG A 148 13.42 -25.29 5.99
C ARG A 148 11.92 -25.25 5.66
N ARG A 149 11.15 -24.23 6.06
CA ARG A 149 9.77 -24.02 5.57
C ARG A 149 9.75 -23.10 4.36
N TRP A 150 9.45 -23.67 3.19
CA TRP A 150 9.18 -22.89 1.98
C TRP A 150 7.88 -22.10 2.12
N TYR A 151 7.93 -20.81 1.81
CA TYR A 151 6.80 -19.89 1.85
C TYR A 151 6.79 -19.00 0.61
N ARG A 152 5.60 -18.67 0.12
CA ARG A 152 5.39 -17.70 -0.95
C ARG A 152 4.59 -16.52 -0.39
N GLY A 153 5.13 -15.31 -0.55
CA GLY A 153 4.45 -14.08 -0.15
C GLY A 153 3.17 -13.81 -0.96
N PRO A 154 2.33 -12.86 -0.50
CA PRO A 154 1.17 -12.43 -1.27
C PRO A 154 1.58 -11.87 -2.63
N SER A 155 0.86 -12.26 -3.68
CA SER A 155 1.06 -11.74 -5.03
C SER A 155 0.70 -10.25 -5.11
N ILE A 156 1.50 -9.47 -5.82
CA ILE A 156 1.31 -8.03 -5.97
C ILE A 156 0.50 -7.77 -7.24
N LYS A 157 -0.70 -7.20 -7.10
CA LYS A 157 -1.52 -6.77 -8.25
C LYS A 157 -1.10 -5.37 -8.68
N LYS A 158 -0.86 -5.22 -9.98
CA LYS A 158 -0.53 -3.94 -10.62
C LYS A 158 -1.56 -3.65 -11.70
N MET A 159 -2.00 -2.40 -11.78
CA MET A 159 -2.88 -1.92 -12.83
C MET A 159 -2.22 -0.77 -13.60
N THR A 160 -2.30 -0.81 -14.92
CA THR A 160 -1.95 0.31 -15.80
C THR A 160 -3.24 0.90 -16.33
N VAL A 161 -3.43 2.19 -16.09
CA VAL A 161 -4.63 2.97 -16.37
C VAL A 161 -4.33 3.88 -17.54
N GLU A 162 -5.21 3.90 -18.54
CA GLU A 162 -5.17 4.79 -19.69
C GLU A 162 -6.11 5.98 -19.43
N MET A 163 -5.55 7.19 -19.44
CA MET A 163 -6.21 8.41 -19.02
C MET A 163 -6.39 9.35 -20.22
N ASP A 164 -7.52 10.06 -20.21
CA ASP A 164 -7.85 11.11 -21.20
C ASP A 164 -6.87 12.29 -21.13
N LYS A 165 -6.46 12.67 -19.91
CA LYS A 165 -5.48 13.73 -19.68
C LYS A 165 -4.08 13.15 -19.46
N PRO A 166 -3.04 13.66 -20.14
CA PRO A 166 -1.67 13.24 -19.88
C PRO A 166 -1.22 13.71 -18.50
N PHE A 167 -0.37 12.90 -17.85
CA PHE A 167 0.29 13.20 -16.60
C PHE A 167 1.78 12.88 -16.73
N VAL A 168 2.62 13.86 -16.37
CA VAL A 168 4.06 13.69 -16.26
C VAL A 168 4.42 13.87 -14.79
N TRP A 169 5.29 13.00 -14.28
CA TRP A 169 5.78 13.14 -12.92
C TRP A 169 6.68 14.38 -12.80
N PRO A 170 6.68 15.08 -11.66
CA PRO A 170 7.74 16.03 -11.37
C PRO A 170 9.10 15.35 -11.44
N ASP A 171 10.11 16.17 -11.72
CA ASP A 171 11.50 15.77 -11.64
C ASP A 171 11.89 15.40 -10.21
N GLU A 172 12.96 14.62 -10.10
CA GLU A 172 13.50 14.24 -8.79
C GLU A 172 14.16 15.47 -8.14
N PRO A 173 13.98 15.71 -6.82
CA PRO A 173 14.66 16.79 -6.15
C PRO A 173 16.18 16.62 -6.25
N GLU A 174 16.91 17.71 -6.34
CA GLU A 174 18.39 17.68 -6.32
C GLU A 174 18.90 17.30 -4.93
N ASP A 175 18.33 17.90 -3.88
CA ASP A 175 18.64 17.58 -2.49
C ASP A 175 17.77 16.44 -1.94
N TRP A 176 18.45 15.41 -1.41
CA TRP A 176 17.84 14.24 -0.76
C TRP A 176 18.15 14.15 0.75
N ALA A 177 18.91 15.09 1.31
CA ALA A 177 19.19 15.18 2.73
C ALA A 177 17.95 15.11 3.64
N PRO A 178 16.82 15.83 3.38
CA PRO A 178 15.62 15.74 4.23
C PRO A 178 14.95 14.35 4.20
N TYR A 179 15.27 13.51 3.22
CA TYR A 179 14.77 12.14 3.11
C TYR A 179 15.77 11.09 3.60
N GLY A 180 16.98 11.50 4.05
CA GLY A 180 18.00 10.61 4.60
C GLY A 180 18.58 9.59 3.62
N ARG A 181 18.51 9.86 2.30
CA ARG A 181 18.84 8.90 1.23
C ARG A 181 20.23 8.26 1.41
N ASP A 182 21.22 9.04 1.82
CA ASP A 182 22.59 8.57 1.94
C ASP A 182 22.81 7.69 3.19
N LEU A 183 22.09 7.98 4.28
CA LEU A 183 22.05 7.10 5.46
C LEU A 183 21.40 5.75 5.13
N TYR A 184 20.31 5.76 4.36
CA TYR A 184 19.67 4.52 3.90
C TYR A 184 20.59 3.70 2.99
N ARG A 185 21.29 4.34 2.06
CA ARG A 185 22.27 3.69 1.18
C ARG A 185 23.45 3.11 1.96
N ALA A 186 24.05 3.88 2.86
CA ALA A 186 25.16 3.42 3.69
C ALA A 186 24.76 2.22 4.57
N ALA A 187 23.53 2.21 5.09
CA ALA A 187 22.99 1.08 5.86
C ALA A 187 22.69 -0.15 4.98
N GLU A 188 22.23 0.04 3.75
CA GLU A 188 22.01 -1.03 2.76
C GLU A 188 23.36 -1.65 2.35
N GLU A 189 24.33 -0.84 1.92
CA GLU A 189 25.69 -1.29 1.59
C GLU A 189 26.38 -2.01 2.76
N PHE A 190 26.23 -1.50 3.99
CA PHE A 190 26.77 -2.17 5.18
C PHE A 190 26.12 -3.54 5.38
N SER A 191 24.79 -3.61 5.24
CA SER A 191 24.03 -4.86 5.37
C SER A 191 24.38 -5.88 4.29
N GLU A 192 24.63 -5.43 3.06
CA GLU A 192 25.10 -6.27 1.95
C GLU A 192 26.53 -6.76 2.18
N LYS A 193 27.45 -5.89 2.60
CA LYS A 193 28.85 -6.25 2.93
C LYS A 193 28.92 -7.27 4.08
N GLU A 194 28.07 -7.13 5.11
CA GLU A 194 27.99 -8.13 6.19
C GLU A 194 27.34 -9.44 5.73
N GLN A 195 26.31 -9.41 4.87
CA GLN A 195 25.74 -10.63 4.28
C GLN A 195 26.73 -11.36 3.37
N ALA A 196 27.49 -10.63 2.55
CA ALA A 196 28.53 -11.19 1.69
C ALA A 196 29.59 -11.95 2.50
N LYS A 197 30.08 -11.35 3.60
CA LYS A 197 31.02 -11.99 4.54
C LYS A 197 30.50 -13.28 5.19
N MET A 198 29.18 -13.45 5.27
CA MET A 198 28.55 -14.68 5.78
C MET A 198 28.30 -15.74 4.70
N MET A 199 28.50 -15.42 3.41
CA MET A 199 28.43 -16.41 2.35
C MET A 199 29.71 -17.24 2.28
N PRO A 200 29.65 -18.53 1.90
CA PRO A 200 30.84 -19.38 1.79
C PRO A 200 31.92 -18.85 0.86
N GLU A 201 31.53 -18.03 -0.12
CA GLU A 201 32.41 -17.46 -1.15
C GLU A 201 33.36 -16.38 -0.58
N ALA A 202 33.01 -15.73 0.54
CA ALA A 202 33.90 -14.77 1.21
C ALA A 202 35.21 -15.39 1.76
N ALA A 203 35.31 -16.73 1.80
CA ALA A 203 36.58 -17.41 2.08
C ALA A 203 37.64 -17.18 0.98
N TYR A 204 37.23 -16.79 -0.24
CA TYR A 204 38.13 -16.58 -1.38
C TYR A 204 38.56 -15.12 -1.58
N ASP A 205 37.91 -14.14 -0.93
CA ASP A 205 38.23 -12.70 -1.02
C ASP A 205 39.59 -12.33 -0.38
N GLY A 206 40.20 -13.26 0.38
CA GLY A 206 41.49 -13.07 1.01
C GLY A 206 41.49 -12.17 2.26
N PRO A 207 42.67 -11.83 2.80
CA PRO A 207 42.78 -10.96 3.98
C PRO A 207 42.29 -9.54 3.67
N ARG A 208 41.55 -8.92 4.61
CA ARG A 208 41.10 -7.51 4.47
C ARG A 208 42.26 -6.54 4.27
N ASP A 209 43.41 -6.86 4.87
CA ASP A 209 44.63 -6.05 4.82
C ASP A 209 45.50 -6.36 3.59
N ALA A 210 44.97 -7.08 2.58
CA ALA A 210 45.65 -7.33 1.30
C ALA A 210 46.33 -6.09 0.67
N PRO A 211 45.74 -4.87 0.62
CA PRO A 211 46.45 -3.70 0.12
C PRO A 211 47.64 -3.30 1.00
N THR A 212 47.47 -3.27 2.33
CA THR A 212 48.52 -2.93 3.29
C THR A 212 49.68 -3.94 3.24
N LEU A 213 49.36 -5.23 3.18
CA LEU A 213 50.33 -6.33 3.03
C LEU A 213 51.05 -6.26 1.68
N ARG A 214 50.35 -5.83 0.62
CA ARG A 214 50.95 -5.61 -0.70
C ARG A 214 51.91 -4.42 -0.69
N GLU A 215 51.53 -3.30 -0.09
CA GLU A 215 52.42 -2.14 0.06
C GLU A 215 53.68 -2.50 0.88
N GLN A 216 53.53 -3.22 1.99
CA GLN A 216 54.64 -3.74 2.78
C GLN A 216 55.53 -4.68 1.96
N ALA A 217 54.94 -5.62 1.20
CA ALA A 217 55.69 -6.52 0.32
C ALA A 217 56.43 -5.76 -0.80
N GLU A 218 55.84 -4.70 -1.36
CA GLU A 218 56.47 -3.84 -2.37
C GLU A 218 57.64 -3.02 -1.77
N ARG A 219 57.55 -2.55 -0.52
CA ARG A 219 58.66 -1.88 0.20
C ARG A 219 59.81 -2.80 0.55
N LEU A 220 59.51 -3.99 1.08
CA LEU A 220 60.51 -5.02 1.35
C LEU A 220 61.22 -5.46 0.05
N ARG A 221 60.45 -5.58 -1.05
CA ARG A 221 61.00 -5.95 -2.37
C ARG A 221 61.83 -4.84 -3.02
N SER A 222 61.53 -3.57 -2.76
CA SER A 222 62.33 -2.44 -3.24
C SER A 222 63.55 -2.13 -2.37
N GLY A 223 63.68 -2.78 -1.20
CA GLY A 223 64.75 -2.52 -0.23
C GLY A 223 64.58 -1.24 0.59
N ALA A 224 63.38 -0.63 0.57
CA ALA A 224 63.07 0.57 1.34
C ALA A 224 62.87 0.27 2.85
N GLU A 225 62.47 -0.95 3.18
CA GLU A 225 62.35 -1.49 4.53
C GLU A 225 63.07 -2.85 4.58
N GLU A 226 63.71 -3.19 5.71
CA GLU A 226 64.34 -4.51 5.92
C GLU A 226 63.43 -5.38 6.79
N TRP A 227 63.36 -6.69 6.49
CA TRP A 227 62.54 -7.61 7.26
C TRP A 227 63.20 -7.94 8.61
N VAL A 228 62.50 -7.66 9.70
CA VAL A 228 62.95 -7.95 11.07
C VAL A 228 62.01 -9.00 11.68
N PRO A 229 62.51 -10.09 12.28
CA PRO A 229 61.66 -11.07 12.96
C PRO A 229 60.96 -10.44 14.17
N GLY A 230 59.67 -10.77 14.34
CA GLY A 230 58.87 -10.31 15.48
C GLY A 230 59.48 -10.79 16.80
N ARG A 231 59.72 -9.84 17.72
CA ARG A 231 60.19 -10.16 19.08
C ARG A 231 58.99 -10.67 19.90
N ILE A 232 59.11 -11.90 20.41
CA ILE A 232 58.15 -12.57 21.30
C ILE A 232 58.38 -12.08 22.73
#